data_AF-A0A7Y1SLD8-F1
#
_entry.id   AF-A0A7Y1SLD8-F1
#
_cell.length_a   1.000
_cell.length_b   1.000
_cell.length_c   1.000
_cell.angle_alpha   90.00
_cell.angle_beta   90.00
_cell.angle_gamma   90.00
#
_symmetry.space_group_name_H-M   'P 1'
#
loop_
_entity.id
_entity.type
_entity.pdbx_description
1 polymer ?
#
loop_
_entity_poly.entity_id
_entity_poly.type
_entity_poly.pdbx_seq_one_letter_code
_entity_poly.pdbx_strand_id
1 'polypeptide(L)'
;MMRVGGNDNSVSKTRWFKTTLLSALLIGVAGNTALADETKAKQNADVAKSIENILQKASEQGFVDLKETNQDPEPVKQPEPHTPEIIIEQLSASPQDGISCAVADLVELTDYFDVAAYSDISTAKAKMRSIDSLDDRIALIKTYWSLGLGAEALALVHSVEDQRVPLLKSVSKVLSGDFSENNKFILKQYAACNGSAKIWYKTALSDSNSKTPDEAKVLPDSSDLAVLEEMPVEIRKILTRRLGVLAAETGDLQLAKKMLRSIEPDTKTGDLPASRDDHTMYLFALIDASQKGQKGIRILERLSKFDGPLRTRSIFQLSNKYSADGLSPYPGFSDDLNSVAQQYSGKDESRMASLETIKLYLKNGSATESIKLAKRELSIDDPERVAVVTLIADQILIGLNDKKNSKRIGALNAYLFDSGFFNPLKTHAELKHAALEAALALNLPELGGQIYLDEEIESLDQNSIKRLTLAKMKAARKSGDVEKVIVFASGYKDDIEFSGLLIESLVETGRSQDAIQIVKAMPHGPERFKKLADLEWQAGDFKSAHSNLQSLDYAMGGKLGNKKLQLSGLLTSVETTYSNMIVPNSSEDLGEFQSDISDDINIAKAYLTGG
;
A
#
# COMPACT_ATOMS: atom_id res chain seq x y z
N MET A 1 -43.35 -32.88 -5.63
CA MET A 1 -43.51 -33.05 -4.17
C MET A 1 -42.82 -31.84 -3.53
N MET A 2 -43.49 -30.97 -2.76
CA MET A 2 -44.03 -31.17 -1.39
C MET A 2 -42.91 -31.46 -0.37
N ARG A 3 -42.68 -30.71 0.72
CA ARG A 3 -43.29 -29.48 1.34
C ARG A 3 -42.13 -28.55 1.79
N VAL A 4 -42.19 -27.20 1.85
CA VAL A 4 -43.15 -26.22 2.39
C VAL A 4 -43.06 -26.01 3.92
N GLY A 5 -42.79 -24.76 4.34
CA GLY A 5 -42.87 -24.24 5.72
C GLY A 5 -41.50 -23.81 6.31
N GLY A 6 -41.32 -22.59 6.83
CA GLY A 6 -42.21 -21.42 6.87
C GLY A 6 -41.52 -20.15 7.41
N ASN A 7 -42.13 -18.99 7.19
CA ASN A 7 -41.75 -17.71 7.79
C ASN A 7 -41.99 -17.70 9.31
N ASP A 8 -41.26 -16.87 10.08
CA ASP A 8 -41.90 -15.65 10.62
C ASP A 8 -40.93 -14.55 11.09
N ASN A 9 -41.48 -13.33 11.19
CA ASN A 9 -40.74 -12.12 11.57
C ASN A 9 -40.88 -11.81 13.07
N SER A 10 -39.85 -11.23 13.68
CA SER A 10 -40.06 -10.28 14.78
C SER A 10 -38.94 -9.25 14.86
N VAL A 11 -39.31 -7.97 15.01
CA VAL A 11 -38.39 -6.83 15.17
C VAL A 11 -38.36 -6.42 16.64
N SER A 12 -37.18 -6.26 17.23
CA SER A 12 -37.02 -5.38 18.40
C SER A 12 -35.63 -4.74 18.46
N LYS A 13 -35.59 -3.42 18.64
CA LYS A 13 -34.38 -2.66 19.00
C LYS A 13 -34.38 -2.48 20.52
N THR A 14 -33.29 -2.76 21.23
CA THR A 14 -33.06 -2.15 22.56
C THR A 14 -31.60 -2.03 22.95
N ARG A 15 -31.31 -0.98 23.72
CA ARG A 15 -30.02 -0.33 23.99
C ARG A 15 -29.06 -1.12 24.90
N TRP A 16 -27.76 -0.89 24.66
CA TRP A 16 -26.67 -0.66 25.63
C TRP A 16 -26.93 -0.83 27.15
N PHE A 17 -25.97 -1.44 27.87
CA PHE A 17 -25.03 -0.69 28.74
C PHE A 17 -23.75 -1.51 29.09
N LYS A 18 -22.77 -0.87 29.75
CA LYS A 18 -21.49 -1.45 30.26
C LYS A 18 -21.63 -1.93 31.74
N THR A 19 -20.70 -2.64 32.42
CA THR A 19 -19.36 -3.17 32.03
C THR A 19 -19.24 -4.70 32.36
N THR A 20 -18.46 -5.33 33.27
CA THR A 20 -17.39 -4.94 34.23
C THR A 20 -16.52 -6.14 34.68
N LEU A 21 -15.19 -6.10 34.43
CA LEU A 21 -14.06 -6.86 35.06
C LEU A 21 -13.99 -8.41 35.11
N LEU A 22 -12.75 -8.90 35.25
CA LEU A 22 -12.23 -10.24 35.62
C LEU A 22 -12.74 -11.50 34.88
N SER A 23 -11.87 -12.04 34.01
CA SER A 23 -11.58 -13.50 33.93
C SER A 23 -10.28 -13.72 33.15
N ALA A 24 -9.20 -14.04 33.85
CA ALA A 24 -7.90 -14.34 33.25
C ALA A 24 -7.51 -15.81 33.48
N LEU A 25 -6.90 -16.42 32.44
CA LEU A 25 -6.01 -17.59 32.51
C LEU A 25 -6.53 -18.90 33.20
N LEU A 26 -6.83 -19.94 32.40
CA LEU A 26 -6.08 -21.22 32.32
C LEU A 26 -6.93 -22.46 31.92
N ILE A 27 -6.75 -22.95 30.68
CA ILE A 27 -6.76 -24.40 30.30
C ILE A 27 -5.82 -24.51 29.07
N GLY A 28 -4.92 -25.49 28.89
CA GLY A 28 -4.42 -26.56 29.78
C GLY A 28 -2.89 -26.47 29.95
N VAL A 29 -2.14 -27.49 30.39
CA VAL A 29 -2.33 -28.94 30.27
C VAL A 29 -2.17 -29.65 31.63
N ALA A 30 -2.85 -30.77 31.85
CA ALA A 30 -2.80 -31.56 33.09
C ALA A 30 -1.65 -32.59 33.11
N GLY A 31 -1.15 -32.97 34.30
CA GLY A 31 -0.14 -34.04 34.39
C GLY A 31 0.67 -34.22 35.69
N ASN A 32 0.04 -34.18 36.87
CA ASN A 32 0.52 -34.72 38.16
C ASN A 32 2.04 -34.68 38.52
N THR A 33 2.40 -33.90 39.54
CA THR A 33 2.70 -34.47 40.88
C THR A 33 2.73 -33.39 41.96
N ALA A 34 1.88 -33.53 42.98
CA ALA A 34 1.71 -32.53 44.03
C ALA A 34 2.74 -32.71 45.16
N LEU A 35 3.86 -31.98 45.08
CA LEU A 35 4.83 -31.82 46.18
C LEU A 35 5.65 -30.51 46.10
N ALA A 36 5.29 -29.58 45.19
CA ALA A 36 6.04 -28.36 44.91
C ALA A 36 5.26 -27.04 45.15
N ASP A 37 3.98 -27.12 45.53
CA ASP A 37 3.12 -25.94 45.67
C ASP A 37 3.36 -25.15 46.96
N GLU A 38 3.63 -25.79 48.11
CA GLU A 38 3.91 -25.04 49.36
C GLU A 38 5.17 -24.16 49.24
N THR A 39 6.19 -24.63 48.54
CA THR A 39 7.41 -23.86 48.24
C THR A 39 7.14 -22.70 47.29
N LYS A 40 6.30 -22.89 46.26
CA LYS A 40 5.91 -21.81 45.33
C LYS A 40 4.98 -20.79 45.99
N ALA A 41 4.04 -21.23 46.83
CA ALA A 41 3.16 -20.35 47.59
C ALA A 41 3.95 -19.43 48.53
N LYS A 42 4.97 -19.97 49.24
CA LYS A 42 5.90 -19.15 50.03
C LYS A 42 6.71 -18.18 49.17
N GLN A 43 7.35 -18.66 48.10
CA GLN A 43 8.14 -17.78 47.22
C GLN A 43 7.29 -16.65 46.61
N ASN A 44 6.05 -16.92 46.19
CA ASN A 44 5.16 -15.89 45.66
C ASN A 44 4.73 -14.89 46.74
N ALA A 45 4.50 -15.34 47.98
CA ALA A 45 4.20 -14.44 49.11
C ALA A 45 5.41 -13.56 49.48
N ASP A 46 6.62 -14.12 49.53
CA ASP A 46 7.85 -13.37 49.80
C ASP A 46 8.18 -12.37 48.67
N VAL A 47 7.93 -12.74 47.40
CA VAL A 47 8.08 -11.83 46.24
C VAL A 47 7.03 -10.71 46.27
N ALA A 48 5.76 -11.01 46.53
CA ALA A 48 4.72 -9.99 46.67
C ALA A 48 5.05 -9.00 47.80
N LYS A 49 5.50 -9.52 48.95
CA LYS A 49 5.91 -8.70 50.10
C LYS A 49 7.21 -7.93 49.85
N SER A 50 8.10 -8.44 49.01
CA SER A 50 9.27 -7.69 48.53
C SER A 50 8.86 -6.53 47.62
N ILE A 51 7.92 -6.74 46.70
CA ILE A 51 7.39 -5.69 45.82
C ILE A 51 6.64 -4.62 46.64
N GLU A 52 5.83 -5.04 47.61
CA GLU A 52 5.15 -4.16 48.58
C GLU A 52 6.15 -3.29 49.35
N ASN A 53 7.23 -3.87 49.89
CA ASN A 53 8.31 -3.12 50.56
C ASN A 53 9.08 -2.19 49.60
N ILE A 54 9.20 -2.52 48.32
CA ILE A 54 9.84 -1.65 47.31
C ILE A 54 8.92 -0.48 46.96
N LEU A 55 7.63 -0.72 46.75
CA LEU A 55 6.63 0.31 46.46
C LEU A 55 6.42 1.25 47.65
N GLN A 56 6.39 0.72 48.87
CA GLN A 56 6.30 1.54 50.07
C GLN A 56 7.56 2.40 50.26
N LYS A 57 8.77 1.86 50.05
CA LYS A 57 10.01 2.67 50.07
C LYS A 57 10.05 3.71 48.94
N ALA A 58 9.50 3.41 47.77
CA ALA A 58 9.36 4.38 46.68
C ALA A 58 8.38 5.50 47.07
N SER A 59 7.31 5.18 47.80
CA SER A 59 6.34 6.17 48.30
C SER A 59 6.91 7.02 49.45
N GLU A 60 7.61 6.42 50.40
CA GLU A 60 8.36 7.10 51.48
C GLU A 60 9.46 8.03 50.92
N GLN A 61 9.93 7.79 49.69
CA GLN A 61 10.87 8.64 48.96
C GLN A 61 10.21 9.58 47.93
N GLY A 62 8.87 9.64 47.88
CA GLY A 62 8.12 10.58 47.04
C GLY A 62 8.01 10.21 45.56
N PHE A 63 8.44 9.00 45.15
CA PHE A 63 8.34 8.53 43.76
C PHE A 63 6.95 7.99 43.39
N VAL A 64 6.09 7.66 44.36
CA VAL A 64 4.73 7.13 44.17
C VAL A 64 3.79 7.69 45.26
N ASP A 65 2.69 8.34 44.92
CA ASP A 65 1.66 8.74 45.91
C ASP A 65 0.65 7.59 46.09
N LEU A 66 0.75 6.84 47.19
CA LEU A 66 -0.08 5.66 47.47
C LEU A 66 -1.40 6.01 48.19
N LYS A 67 -2.00 7.16 47.87
CA LYS A 67 -3.35 7.51 48.36
C LYS A 67 -4.42 6.77 47.56
N GLU A 68 -5.16 5.91 48.24
CA GLU A 68 -6.39 5.30 47.72
C GLU A 68 -7.46 6.38 47.48
N THR A 69 -7.48 6.95 46.26
CA THR A 69 -8.56 7.83 45.81
C THR A 69 -9.81 7.00 45.50
N ASN A 70 -10.51 6.58 46.56
CA ASN A 70 -11.83 5.98 46.48
C ASN A 70 -12.86 7.04 46.03
N GLN A 71 -12.94 7.25 44.71
CA GLN A 71 -14.03 7.96 44.04
C GLN A 71 -14.58 7.08 42.92
N ASP A 72 -15.89 6.81 42.97
CA ASP A 72 -16.57 6.09 41.89
C ASP A 72 -16.47 6.87 40.57
N PRO A 73 -16.24 6.19 39.42
CA PRO A 73 -16.12 6.86 38.14
C PRO A 73 -17.48 7.42 37.69
N GLU A 74 -17.61 8.75 37.61
CA GLU A 74 -18.78 9.40 37.04
C GLU A 74 -19.05 8.91 35.59
N PRO A 75 -20.34 8.82 35.18
CA PRO A 75 -20.68 8.39 33.83
C PRO A 75 -20.27 9.44 32.79
N VAL A 76 -19.19 9.14 32.07
CA VAL A 76 -18.63 9.96 30.99
C VAL A 76 -19.73 10.42 30.02
N LYS A 77 -20.05 11.73 30.07
CA LYS A 77 -20.80 12.41 29.01
C LYS A 77 -19.96 12.42 27.74
N GLN A 78 -20.61 12.28 26.59
CA GLN A 78 -19.93 12.52 25.32
C GLN A 78 -19.52 14.00 25.24
N PRO A 79 -18.30 14.34 24.79
CA PRO A 79 -17.93 15.72 24.52
C PRO A 79 -18.84 16.30 23.43
N GLU A 80 -19.38 17.49 23.69
CA GLU A 80 -19.89 18.35 22.61
C GLU A 80 -18.71 18.81 21.73
N PRO A 81 -18.94 19.21 20.46
CA PRO A 81 -17.87 19.54 19.53
C PRO A 81 -17.20 20.86 19.92
N HIS A 82 -16.22 20.79 20.82
CA HIS A 82 -15.27 21.86 21.06
C HIS A 82 -14.44 22.06 19.78
N THR A 83 -14.67 23.18 19.11
CA THR A 83 -13.70 23.75 18.17
C THR A 83 -12.34 23.76 18.85
N PRO A 84 -11.26 23.27 18.23
CA PRO A 84 -9.95 23.31 18.86
C PRO A 84 -9.52 24.77 19.02
N GLU A 85 -9.60 25.30 20.25
CA GLU A 85 -8.71 26.39 20.64
C GLU A 85 -7.29 25.84 20.50
N ILE A 86 -6.62 26.26 19.42
CA ILE A 86 -5.21 25.99 19.23
C ILE A 86 -4.50 26.78 20.33
N ILE A 87 -4.19 26.11 21.44
CA ILE A 87 -3.21 26.60 22.40
C ILE A 87 -1.87 26.58 21.65
N ILE A 88 -1.60 27.68 20.94
CA ILE A 88 -0.28 28.00 20.43
C ILE A 88 0.55 28.31 21.67
N GLU A 89 1.16 27.27 22.23
CA GLU A 89 2.26 27.41 23.19
C GLU A 89 3.29 28.32 22.52
N GLN A 90 3.45 29.54 23.06
CA GLN A 90 3.78 30.67 22.20
C GLN A 90 5.20 30.55 21.63
N LEU A 91 5.30 30.67 20.30
CA LEU A 91 6.55 30.88 19.56
C LEU A 91 7.09 32.29 19.85
N SER A 92 7.49 32.54 21.10
CA SER A 92 7.95 33.82 21.64
C SER A 92 9.30 33.71 22.36
N ALA A 93 10.15 32.79 21.91
CA ALA A 93 11.58 32.77 22.21
C ALA A 93 12.40 32.46 20.94
N SER A 94 12.58 33.47 20.10
CA SER A 94 13.68 33.51 19.13
C SER A 94 14.80 34.36 19.73
N PRO A 95 15.77 33.78 20.48
CA PRO A 95 16.98 34.49 20.82
C PRO A 95 17.79 34.71 19.53
N GLN A 96 17.77 35.95 19.01
CA GLN A 96 18.86 36.44 18.15
C GLN A 96 20.07 36.91 18.97
N ASP A 97 19.99 36.80 20.30
CA ASP A 97 21.17 36.82 21.17
C ASP A 97 21.99 35.54 20.98
N GLY A 98 23.28 35.71 20.72
CA GLY A 98 24.16 34.61 20.34
C GLY A 98 24.35 33.57 21.44
N ILE A 99 24.27 32.28 21.06
CA ILE A 99 24.58 31.15 21.94
C ILE A 99 25.95 31.32 22.63
N SER A 100 25.94 31.30 23.97
CA SER A 100 27.18 31.28 24.74
C SER A 100 27.80 29.89 24.67
N CYS A 101 28.94 29.75 23.99
CA CYS A 101 29.63 28.47 23.90
C CYS A 101 30.09 27.91 25.26
N ALA A 102 30.25 28.75 26.30
CA ALA A 102 30.50 28.29 27.67
C ALA A 102 29.35 27.44 28.26
N VAL A 103 28.17 27.45 27.64
CA VAL A 103 27.05 26.54 27.98
C VAL A 103 27.27 25.14 27.38
N ALA A 104 28.02 25.02 26.26
CA ALA A 104 28.36 23.71 25.68
C ALA A 104 29.33 22.90 26.55
N ASP A 105 30.11 23.55 27.41
CA ASP A 105 31.07 22.90 28.31
C ASP A 105 30.36 22.09 29.43
N LEU A 106 29.05 22.32 29.60
CA LEU A 106 28.18 21.53 30.46
C LEU A 106 27.93 20.11 29.93
N VAL A 107 28.13 19.86 28.62
CA VAL A 107 27.93 18.53 28.01
C VAL A 107 29.25 17.77 27.79
N GLU A 108 30.37 18.35 28.24
CA GLU A 108 31.65 17.65 28.43
C GLU A 108 31.62 16.89 29.76
N LEU A 109 31.91 15.58 29.72
CA LEU A 109 31.77 14.69 30.87
C LEU A 109 33.06 14.64 31.72
N THR A 110 33.54 15.82 32.11
CA THR A 110 34.73 16.06 32.93
C THR A 110 34.43 16.11 34.43
N ASP A 111 33.32 16.76 34.83
CA ASP A 111 32.99 17.08 36.22
C ASP A 111 31.86 16.20 36.76
N TYR A 112 32.06 14.88 36.73
CA TYR A 112 31.12 13.90 37.27
C TYR A 112 31.73 13.14 38.46
N PHE A 113 30.88 12.53 39.28
CA PHE A 113 31.34 11.57 40.28
C PHE A 113 31.55 10.22 39.59
N ASP A 114 32.73 9.62 39.74
CA ASP A 114 32.92 8.22 39.33
C ASP A 114 32.11 7.28 40.25
N VAL A 115 31.47 6.26 39.67
CA VAL A 115 30.45 5.41 40.30
C VAL A 115 30.75 3.95 39.98
N ALA A 116 31.19 3.18 40.97
CA ALA A 116 31.41 1.75 40.83
C ALA A 116 30.15 0.92 41.14
N ALA A 117 29.28 1.43 42.01
CA ALA A 117 28.02 0.80 42.40
C ALA A 117 26.90 1.84 42.64
N TYR A 118 25.64 1.40 42.56
CA TYR A 118 24.46 2.27 42.74
C TYR A 118 24.43 2.99 44.11
N SER A 119 25.05 2.42 45.14
CA SER A 119 25.30 3.04 46.45
C SER A 119 26.03 4.37 46.37
N ASP A 120 26.88 4.53 45.37
CA ASP A 120 27.80 5.66 45.26
C ASP A 120 27.04 6.87 44.69
N ILE A 121 25.95 6.63 43.96
CA ILE A 121 24.96 7.65 43.55
C ILE A 121 24.24 8.23 44.77
N SER A 122 23.89 7.41 45.77
CA SER A 122 23.36 7.91 47.05
C SER A 122 24.39 8.75 47.80
N THR A 123 25.68 8.37 47.71
CA THR A 123 26.79 9.13 48.30
C THR A 123 27.07 10.43 47.54
N ALA A 124 26.89 10.46 46.21
CA ALA A 124 26.93 11.66 45.40
C ALA A 124 25.79 12.63 45.74
N LYS A 125 24.55 12.12 45.88
CA LYS A 125 23.40 12.91 46.37
C LYS A 125 23.67 13.53 47.73
N ALA A 126 24.24 12.77 48.67
CA ALA A 126 24.59 13.24 50.01
C ALA A 126 25.75 14.28 50.05
N LYS A 127 26.44 14.51 48.93
CA LYS A 127 27.48 15.55 48.79
C LYS A 127 26.97 16.87 48.20
N MET A 128 25.74 16.91 47.67
CA MET A 128 25.14 18.15 47.15
C MET A 128 24.84 19.11 48.30
N ARG A 129 25.15 20.41 48.13
CA ARG A 129 24.97 21.42 49.19
C ARG A 129 23.52 21.91 49.29
N SER A 130 22.82 21.97 48.16
CA SER A 130 21.38 22.17 48.07
C SER A 130 20.81 21.33 46.92
N ILE A 131 19.54 20.97 47.03
CA ILE A 131 18.75 20.40 45.92
C ILE A 131 18.16 21.53 45.04
N ASP A 132 18.03 22.75 45.58
CA ASP A 132 17.38 23.87 44.89
C ASP A 132 18.32 24.57 43.89
N SER A 133 19.64 24.57 44.14
CA SER A 133 20.63 25.09 43.20
C SER A 133 20.75 24.21 41.94
N LEU A 134 20.86 24.81 40.76
CA LEU A 134 21.23 24.06 39.54
C LEU A 134 22.72 23.72 39.53
N ASP A 135 23.58 24.58 40.09
CA ASP A 135 25.03 24.38 40.09
C ASP A 135 25.45 23.14 40.90
N ASP A 136 24.83 22.95 42.08
CA ASP A 136 25.03 21.74 42.90
C ASP A 136 24.50 20.47 42.21
N ARG A 137 23.48 20.60 41.34
CA ARG A 137 22.87 19.50 40.59
C ARG A 137 23.65 19.09 39.34
N ILE A 138 24.40 19.99 38.70
CA ILE A 138 25.10 19.72 37.41
C ILE A 138 26.05 18.53 37.51
N ALA A 139 26.82 18.38 38.60
CA ALA A 139 27.72 17.24 38.78
C ALA A 139 26.95 15.90 38.84
N LEU A 140 25.79 15.87 39.49
CA LEU A 140 24.94 14.67 39.54
C LEU A 140 24.23 14.41 38.20
N ILE A 141 23.89 15.45 37.44
CA ILE A 141 23.38 15.35 36.07
C ILE A 141 24.44 14.74 35.14
N LYS A 142 25.68 15.27 35.13
CA LYS A 142 26.82 14.68 34.39
C LYS A 142 27.08 13.21 34.82
N THR A 143 26.90 12.90 36.11
CA THR A 143 27.03 11.54 36.66
C THR A 143 25.96 10.60 36.11
N TYR A 144 24.68 11.00 36.12
CA TYR A 144 23.63 10.18 35.50
C TYR A 144 23.83 10.01 33.99
N TRP A 145 24.27 11.05 33.27
CA TRP A 145 24.62 10.94 31.85
C TRP A 145 25.78 9.97 31.59
N SER A 146 26.83 9.96 32.43
CA SER A 146 27.96 9.03 32.30
C SER A 146 27.57 7.54 32.38
N LEU A 147 26.44 7.27 33.06
CA LEU A 147 25.80 5.96 33.21
C LEU A 147 24.66 5.72 32.19
N GLY A 148 24.31 6.71 31.35
CA GLY A 148 23.21 6.64 30.39
C GLY A 148 21.81 6.90 30.96
N LEU A 149 21.70 7.30 32.22
CA LEU A 149 20.46 7.45 32.99
C LEU A 149 19.77 8.79 32.69
N GLY A 150 19.22 8.90 31.48
CA GLY A 150 18.64 10.13 30.93
C GLY A 150 17.39 10.63 31.66
N ALA A 151 16.53 9.74 32.16
CA ALA A 151 15.29 10.13 32.84
C ALA A 151 15.56 10.70 34.24
N GLU A 152 16.50 10.09 34.96
CA GLU A 152 16.99 10.52 36.26
C GLU A 152 17.70 11.87 36.19
N ALA A 153 18.49 12.10 35.14
CA ALA A 153 19.05 13.40 34.83
C ALA A 153 17.97 14.44 34.49
N LEU A 154 16.97 14.09 33.67
CA LEU A 154 15.88 14.99 33.29
C LEU A 154 15.05 15.45 34.51
N ALA A 155 14.82 14.55 35.48
CA ALA A 155 14.12 14.85 36.73
C ALA A 155 14.85 15.92 37.56
N LEU A 156 16.19 15.90 37.61
CA LEU A 156 16.98 16.94 38.27
C LEU A 156 16.96 18.30 37.57
N VAL A 157 16.63 18.33 36.27
CA VAL A 157 16.57 19.55 35.43
C VAL A 157 15.14 20.12 35.36
N HIS A 158 14.18 19.48 36.03
CA HIS A 158 12.83 20.00 36.19
C HIS A 158 12.81 21.21 37.16
N SER A 159 11.76 22.04 37.06
CA SER A 159 11.48 23.21 37.93
C SER A 159 12.61 24.25 38.14
N VAL A 160 13.40 24.56 37.10
CA VAL A 160 14.35 25.69 37.12
C VAL A 160 14.25 26.52 35.83
N GLU A 161 14.24 27.84 35.97
CA GLU A 161 14.41 28.81 34.89
C GLU A 161 15.87 29.29 34.84
N ASP A 162 16.65 28.75 33.89
CA ASP A 162 18.06 29.09 33.67
C ASP A 162 18.41 28.84 32.19
N GLN A 163 19.21 29.73 31.58
CA GLN A 163 19.63 29.64 30.16
C GLN A 163 20.30 28.31 29.77
N ARG A 164 20.83 27.56 30.75
CA ARG A 164 21.49 26.25 30.58
C ARG A 164 20.48 25.10 30.47
N VAL A 165 19.32 25.24 31.10
CA VAL A 165 18.28 24.20 31.21
C VAL A 165 17.83 23.62 29.86
N PRO A 166 17.66 24.39 28.77
CA PRO A 166 17.30 23.83 27.46
C PRO A 166 18.30 22.78 26.93
N LEU A 167 19.61 23.02 27.10
CA LEU A 167 20.65 22.08 26.67
C LEU A 167 20.67 20.84 27.59
N LEU A 168 20.61 21.04 28.90
CA LEU A 168 20.55 19.95 29.88
C LEU A 168 19.31 19.06 29.68
N LYS A 169 18.14 19.64 29.38
CA LYS A 169 16.92 18.89 29.01
C LYS A 169 17.13 18.11 27.72
N SER A 170 17.72 18.71 26.70
CA SER A 170 17.90 18.09 25.37
C SER A 170 18.80 16.85 25.42
N VAL A 171 19.94 16.91 26.12
CA VAL A 171 20.83 15.75 26.31
C VAL A 171 20.12 14.64 27.09
N SER A 172 19.47 15.00 28.21
CA SER A 172 18.75 14.04 29.06
C SER A 172 17.62 13.33 28.31
N LYS A 173 16.84 14.07 27.52
CA LYS A 173 15.77 13.56 26.65
C LYS A 173 16.28 12.65 25.53
N VAL A 174 17.39 13.01 24.88
CA VAL A 174 18.03 12.13 23.88
C VAL A 174 18.42 10.81 24.54
N LEU A 175 19.05 10.82 25.71
CA LEU A 175 19.40 9.59 26.43
C LEU A 175 18.17 8.74 26.76
N SER A 176 17.11 9.34 27.33
CA SER A 176 15.87 8.63 27.68
C SER A 176 15.02 8.18 26.48
N GLY A 177 15.40 8.53 25.25
CA GLY A 177 14.65 8.19 24.02
C GLY A 177 13.44 9.09 23.75
N ASP A 178 13.28 10.19 24.49
CA ASP A 178 12.24 11.19 24.29
C ASP A 178 12.67 12.20 23.20
N PHE A 179 12.79 11.70 21.97
CA PHE A 179 13.26 12.50 20.83
C PHE A 179 12.20 13.51 20.35
N SER A 180 12.66 14.70 19.96
CA SER A 180 11.85 15.72 19.30
C SER A 180 12.72 16.63 18.44
N GLU A 181 12.12 17.25 17.41
CA GLU A 181 12.80 18.23 16.56
C GLU A 181 13.35 19.43 17.37
N ASN A 182 12.71 19.80 18.48
CA ASN A 182 13.22 20.85 19.37
C ASN A 182 14.53 20.44 20.06
N ASN A 183 14.63 19.21 20.58
CA ASN A 183 15.88 18.70 21.16
C ASN A 183 17.00 18.69 20.10
N LYS A 184 16.69 18.26 18.88
CA LYS A 184 17.63 18.27 17.74
C LYS A 184 18.07 19.70 17.40
N PHE A 185 17.14 20.65 17.35
CA PHE A 185 17.40 22.05 17.05
C PHE A 185 18.29 22.72 18.11
N ILE A 186 18.02 22.51 19.41
CA ILE A 186 18.85 23.03 20.50
C ILE A 186 20.27 22.45 20.41
N LEU A 187 20.42 21.13 20.26
CA LEU A 187 21.74 20.49 20.16
C LEU A 187 22.52 20.94 18.91
N LYS A 188 21.82 21.17 17.79
CA LYS A 188 22.42 21.67 16.53
C LYS A 188 23.09 23.03 16.69
N GLN A 189 22.56 23.91 17.55
CA GLN A 189 23.15 25.22 17.81
C GLN A 189 24.52 25.08 18.50
N TYR A 190 24.59 24.31 19.59
CA TYR A 190 25.82 24.12 20.37
C TYR A 190 26.85 23.21 19.68
N ALA A 191 26.48 22.45 18.65
CA ALA A 191 27.34 21.51 17.93
C ALA A 191 28.58 22.13 17.25
N ALA A 192 28.66 23.46 17.14
CA ALA A 192 29.82 24.19 16.63
C ALA A 192 30.81 24.65 17.72
N CYS A 193 30.43 24.58 19.01
CA CYS A 193 31.21 25.12 20.12
C CYS A 193 32.33 24.17 20.58
N ASN A 194 32.03 22.90 20.84
CA ASN A 194 32.99 21.89 21.27
C ASN A 194 32.65 20.50 20.71
N GLY A 195 33.60 19.56 20.82
CA GLY A 195 33.46 18.21 20.26
C GLY A 195 32.37 17.37 20.94
N SER A 196 32.15 17.58 22.25
CA SER A 196 31.12 16.85 22.98
C SER A 196 29.71 17.24 22.52
N ALA A 197 29.43 18.54 22.36
CA ALA A 197 28.16 19.01 21.80
C ALA A 197 27.93 18.52 20.36
N LYS A 198 29.00 18.43 19.55
CA LYS A 198 28.97 17.83 18.19
C LYS A 198 28.59 16.34 18.23
N ILE A 199 29.11 15.57 19.19
CA ILE A 199 28.72 14.17 19.45
C ILE A 199 27.25 14.06 19.88
N TRP A 200 26.79 14.92 20.79
CA TRP A 200 25.39 14.90 21.24
C TRP A 200 24.39 15.24 20.13
N TYR A 201 24.69 16.21 19.27
CA TYR A 201 23.90 16.50 18.07
C TYR A 201 23.88 15.31 17.10
N LYS A 202 25.04 14.72 16.79
CA LYS A 202 25.11 13.51 15.93
C LYS A 202 24.34 12.32 16.53
N THR A 203 24.31 12.21 17.86
CA THR A 203 23.49 11.19 18.55
C THR A 203 21.99 11.50 18.42
N ALA A 204 21.57 12.76 18.54
CA ALA A 204 20.18 13.14 18.26
C ALA A 204 19.76 12.82 16.81
N LEU A 205 20.68 12.91 15.84
CA LEU A 205 20.42 12.49 14.45
C LEU A 205 20.22 10.97 14.31
N SER A 206 20.89 10.12 15.11
CA SER A 206 20.65 8.67 15.11
C SER A 206 19.17 8.36 15.26
N ASP A 207 18.53 9.01 16.22
CA ASP A 207 17.25 8.57 16.77
C ASP A 207 16.04 9.27 16.12
N SER A 208 16.30 10.23 15.22
CA SER A 208 15.28 10.84 14.36
C SER A 208 14.85 9.87 13.26
N ASN A 209 13.55 9.58 13.17
CA ASN A 209 12.95 8.74 12.12
C ASN A 209 12.98 9.43 10.73
N SER A 210 12.93 10.76 10.68
CA SER A 210 13.18 11.55 9.47
C SER A 210 14.54 12.25 9.54
N LYS A 211 15.25 12.33 8.40
CA LYS A 211 16.59 12.92 8.28
C LYS A 211 16.65 13.70 6.97
N THR A 212 17.01 14.97 6.99
CA THR A 212 17.21 15.74 5.74
C THR A 212 18.42 15.23 4.96
N PRO A 213 18.51 15.46 3.63
CA PRO A 213 19.66 15.04 2.82
C PRO A 213 21.01 15.60 3.28
N ASP A 214 21.01 16.71 4.02
CA ASP A 214 22.23 17.26 4.62
C ASP A 214 22.52 16.67 6.01
N GLU A 215 21.52 16.45 6.86
CA GLU A 215 21.70 15.72 8.14
C GLU A 215 22.24 14.29 7.93
N ALA A 216 21.83 13.63 6.85
CA ALA A 216 22.35 12.32 6.45
C ALA A 216 23.87 12.30 6.15
N LYS A 217 24.49 13.48 5.93
CA LYS A 217 25.95 13.62 5.72
C LYS A 217 26.73 13.88 7.01
N VAL A 218 26.05 14.13 8.14
CA VAL A 218 26.67 14.60 9.40
C VAL A 218 27.19 13.41 10.23
N LEU A 219 28.04 12.57 9.62
CA LEU A 219 28.63 11.39 10.25
C LEU A 219 29.86 11.71 11.11
N PRO A 220 30.18 10.92 12.15
CA PRO A 220 31.39 11.11 12.96
C PRO A 220 32.69 10.98 12.15
N ASP A 221 33.56 11.98 12.30
CA ASP A 221 34.90 12.01 11.71
C ASP A 221 35.98 11.50 12.69
N SER A 222 37.27 11.55 12.30
CA SER A 222 38.36 11.08 13.16
C SER A 222 38.58 11.91 14.42
N SER A 223 38.16 13.19 14.45
CA SER A 223 38.22 14.02 15.66
C SER A 223 37.06 13.70 16.61
N ASP A 224 35.86 13.45 16.08
CA ASP A 224 34.70 13.01 16.86
C ASP A 224 34.98 11.68 17.57
N LEU A 225 35.65 10.75 16.88
CA LEU A 225 36.02 9.47 17.47
C LEU A 225 37.08 9.61 18.58
N ALA A 226 37.95 10.61 18.57
CA ALA A 226 38.88 10.85 19.66
C ALA A 226 38.13 11.33 20.92
N VAL A 227 37.27 12.33 20.77
CA VAL A 227 36.41 12.85 21.86
C VAL A 227 35.50 11.76 22.42
N LEU A 228 34.96 10.89 21.56
CA LEU A 228 34.14 9.76 21.97
C LEU A 228 34.92 8.70 22.78
N GLU A 229 36.21 8.49 22.51
CA GLU A 229 37.05 7.56 23.28
C GLU A 229 37.44 8.10 24.66
N GLU A 230 37.47 9.42 24.83
CA GLU A 230 37.69 10.11 26.11
C GLU A 230 36.45 10.10 27.03
N MET A 231 35.26 9.76 26.50
CA MET A 231 34.02 9.69 27.29
C MET A 231 33.98 8.46 28.24
N PRO A 232 33.27 8.57 29.39
CA PRO A 232 33.13 7.47 30.35
C PRO A 232 32.57 6.18 29.72
N VAL A 233 32.95 5.01 30.26
CA VAL A 233 32.87 3.73 29.54
C VAL A 233 31.45 3.35 29.08
N GLU A 234 30.44 3.49 29.94
CA GLU A 234 29.07 3.07 29.61
C GLU A 234 28.36 4.05 28.68
N ILE A 235 28.48 5.36 28.91
CA ILE A 235 27.95 6.34 27.96
C ILE A 235 28.65 6.26 26.60
N ARG A 236 29.98 6.04 26.55
CA ARG A 236 30.71 5.77 25.31
C ARG A 236 30.09 4.60 24.55
N LYS A 237 29.82 3.45 25.19
CA LYS A 237 29.13 2.31 24.55
C LYS A 237 27.72 2.66 24.04
N ILE A 238 26.97 3.51 24.73
CA ILE A 238 25.62 3.96 24.30
C ILE A 238 25.73 4.84 23.05
N LEU A 239 26.59 5.85 23.09
CA LEU A 239 26.80 6.79 21.99
C LEU A 239 27.41 6.10 20.77
N THR A 240 28.43 5.25 20.95
CA THR A 240 29.02 4.45 19.86
C THR A 240 27.99 3.54 19.18
N ARG A 241 27.05 2.94 19.91
CA ARG A 241 25.95 2.16 19.32
C ARG A 241 25.05 3.02 18.44
N ARG A 242 24.56 4.15 18.96
CA ARG A 242 23.66 5.06 18.24
C ARG A 242 24.34 5.69 17.01
N LEU A 243 25.59 6.16 17.16
CA LEU A 243 26.38 6.67 16.04
C LEU A 243 26.72 5.58 15.00
N GLY A 244 26.92 4.34 15.43
CA GLY A 244 27.09 3.19 14.54
C GLY A 244 25.82 2.87 13.74
N VAL A 245 24.66 2.98 14.39
CA VAL A 245 23.35 2.87 13.73
C VAL A 245 23.16 3.99 12.72
N LEU A 246 23.45 5.25 13.06
CA LEU A 246 23.41 6.37 12.13
C LEU A 246 24.27 6.10 10.89
N ALA A 247 25.52 5.68 11.07
CA ALA A 247 26.43 5.32 9.97
C ALA A 247 25.91 4.16 9.12
N ALA A 248 25.30 3.14 9.73
CA ALA A 248 24.71 2.02 9.00
C ALA A 248 23.45 2.41 8.21
N GLU A 249 22.59 3.27 8.76
CA GLU A 249 21.37 3.75 8.09
C GLU A 249 21.65 4.72 6.95
N THR A 250 22.75 5.48 6.99
CA THR A 250 23.20 6.35 5.88
C THR A 250 24.15 5.67 4.88
N GLY A 251 24.56 4.42 5.16
CA GLY A 251 25.31 3.57 4.23
C GLY A 251 26.84 3.53 4.43
N ASP A 252 27.41 4.22 5.43
CA ASP A 252 28.81 4.01 5.81
C ASP A 252 28.98 2.74 6.66
N LEU A 253 28.98 1.61 5.94
CA LEU A 253 29.21 0.29 6.49
C LEU A 253 30.63 0.10 7.05
N GLN A 254 31.60 0.99 6.78
CA GLN A 254 32.95 0.87 7.34
C GLN A 254 33.02 1.53 8.73
N LEU A 255 32.46 2.74 8.86
CA LEU A 255 32.32 3.42 10.14
C LEU A 255 31.43 2.63 11.10
N ALA A 256 30.29 2.12 10.62
CA ALA A 256 29.41 1.25 11.40
C ALA A 256 30.13 -0.02 11.91
N LYS A 257 30.96 -0.67 11.07
CA LYS A 257 31.78 -1.82 11.48
C LYS A 257 32.88 -1.45 12.46
N LYS A 258 33.49 -0.26 12.32
CA LYS A 258 34.49 0.24 13.27
C LYS A 258 33.86 0.45 14.65
N MET A 259 32.69 1.08 14.69
CA MET A 259 31.93 1.34 15.93
C MET A 259 31.41 0.04 16.58
N LEU A 260 30.92 -0.93 15.80
CA LEU A 260 30.55 -2.24 16.35
C LEU A 260 31.78 -2.95 16.95
N ARG A 261 32.97 -2.86 16.32
CA ARG A 261 34.19 -3.51 16.83
C ARG A 261 34.79 -2.86 18.09
N SER A 262 34.53 -1.58 18.37
CA SER A 262 35.00 -0.97 19.62
C SER A 262 34.10 -1.29 20.83
N ILE A 263 32.82 -1.63 20.61
CA ILE A 263 31.92 -2.11 21.68
C ILE A 263 31.92 -3.65 21.84
N GLU A 264 32.22 -4.39 20.78
CA GLU A 264 32.19 -5.87 20.71
C GLU A 264 33.51 -6.42 20.12
N PRO A 265 34.67 -6.18 20.76
CA PRO A 265 35.99 -6.51 20.19
C PRO A 265 36.23 -8.01 20.01
N ASP A 266 35.67 -8.85 20.89
CA ASP A 266 35.80 -10.31 20.84
C ASP A 266 34.87 -10.98 19.80
N THR A 267 33.90 -10.23 19.26
CA THR A 267 32.94 -10.76 18.29
C THR A 267 33.60 -10.95 16.93
N LYS A 268 33.84 -12.22 16.57
CA LYS A 268 34.40 -12.63 15.28
C LYS A 268 33.53 -12.15 14.13
N THR A 269 34.17 -11.82 13.00
CA THR A 269 33.45 -11.27 11.84
C THR A 269 32.46 -12.30 11.27
N GLY A 270 31.17 -12.01 11.39
CA GLY A 270 30.06 -12.87 10.97
C GLY A 270 29.43 -13.71 12.09
N ASP A 271 30.02 -13.75 13.29
CA ASP A 271 29.35 -14.28 14.48
C ASP A 271 28.44 -13.23 15.12
N LEU A 272 27.49 -13.69 15.94
CA LEU A 272 26.57 -12.79 16.63
C LEU A 272 27.27 -12.10 17.80
N PRO A 273 26.93 -10.83 18.12
CA PRO A 273 27.44 -10.13 19.30
C PRO A 273 27.29 -10.93 20.60
N ALA A 274 28.22 -10.72 21.54
CA ALA A 274 28.18 -11.29 22.87
C ALA A 274 27.06 -10.66 23.68
N SER A 275 26.92 -9.32 23.64
CA SER A 275 25.77 -8.63 24.19
C SER A 275 24.50 -8.96 23.40
N ARG A 276 23.42 -9.23 24.13
CA ARG A 276 22.08 -9.49 23.57
C ARG A 276 21.14 -8.30 23.66
N ASP A 277 21.69 -7.13 23.97
CA ASP A 277 21.05 -5.82 23.88
C ASP A 277 20.51 -5.54 22.46
N ASP A 278 19.29 -5.02 22.38
CA ASP A 278 18.60 -4.83 21.10
C ASP A 278 19.27 -3.78 20.20
N HIS A 279 19.97 -2.77 20.74
CA HIS A 279 20.69 -1.78 19.94
C HIS A 279 21.99 -2.36 19.35
N THR A 280 22.73 -3.16 20.11
CA THR A 280 23.89 -3.91 19.59
C THR A 280 23.45 -4.91 18.52
N MET A 281 22.36 -5.64 18.77
CA MET A 281 21.79 -6.61 17.84
C MET A 281 21.25 -5.93 16.56
N TYR A 282 20.59 -4.77 16.67
CA TYR A 282 20.12 -3.97 15.53
C TYR A 282 21.29 -3.42 14.69
N LEU A 283 22.34 -2.86 15.30
CA LEU A 283 23.54 -2.41 14.61
C LEU A 283 24.21 -3.55 13.82
N PHE A 284 24.41 -4.70 14.47
CA PHE A 284 24.89 -5.90 13.78
C PHE A 284 23.97 -6.30 12.63
N ALA A 285 22.65 -6.23 12.83
CA ALA A 285 21.67 -6.63 11.82
C ALA A 285 21.67 -5.74 10.59
N LEU A 286 21.79 -4.41 10.74
CA LEU A 286 21.93 -3.48 9.62
C LEU A 286 23.20 -3.78 8.79
N ILE A 287 24.30 -4.10 9.45
CA ILE A 287 25.58 -4.45 8.81
C ILE A 287 25.47 -5.78 8.06
N ASP A 288 24.98 -6.85 8.70
CA ASP A 288 24.85 -8.18 8.09
C ASP A 288 23.85 -8.17 6.93
N ALA A 289 22.65 -7.57 7.12
CA ALA A 289 21.63 -7.46 6.08
C ALA A 289 22.07 -6.58 4.90
N SER A 290 23.00 -5.65 5.09
CA SER A 290 23.61 -4.86 4.00
C SER A 290 24.71 -5.61 3.25
N GLN A 291 25.19 -6.73 3.79
CA GLN A 291 26.02 -7.71 3.10
C GLN A 291 25.21 -8.93 2.61
N LYS A 292 23.87 -8.82 2.56
CA LYS A 292 22.90 -9.88 2.23
C LYS A 292 22.94 -11.10 3.16
N GLY A 293 23.48 -10.91 4.36
CA GLY A 293 23.50 -11.90 5.43
C GLY A 293 22.11 -12.16 6.01
N GLN A 294 21.82 -13.45 6.21
CA GLN A 294 20.53 -13.94 6.68
C GLN A 294 20.38 -13.86 8.22
N LYS A 295 21.46 -13.59 8.97
CA LYS A 295 21.39 -13.42 10.42
C LYS A 295 20.74 -12.07 10.74
N GLY A 296 21.17 -11.01 10.05
CA GLY A 296 20.65 -9.66 10.21
C GLY A 296 19.17 -9.55 9.88
N ILE A 297 18.72 -10.11 8.75
CA ILE A 297 17.29 -10.16 8.40
C ILE A 297 16.48 -10.78 9.55
N ARG A 298 16.86 -11.98 10.04
CA ARG A 298 16.17 -12.65 11.16
C ARG A 298 16.19 -11.86 12.48
N ILE A 299 17.18 -11.00 12.70
CA ILE A 299 17.24 -10.13 13.88
C ILE A 299 16.28 -8.95 13.73
N LEU A 300 16.24 -8.31 12.55
CA LEU A 300 15.21 -7.29 12.26
C LEU A 300 13.80 -7.90 12.31
N GLU A 301 13.61 -9.13 11.85
CA GLU A 301 12.35 -9.86 11.97
C GLU A 301 11.95 -10.14 13.42
N ARG A 302 12.92 -10.33 14.31
CA ARG A 302 12.65 -10.47 15.75
C ARG A 302 12.26 -9.12 16.33
N LEU A 303 13.08 -8.09 16.11
CA LEU A 303 12.89 -6.74 16.65
C LEU A 303 11.58 -6.09 16.17
N SER A 304 11.10 -6.41 14.97
CA SER A 304 9.81 -5.92 14.45
C SER A 304 8.57 -6.55 15.11
N LYS A 305 8.70 -7.72 15.75
CA LYS A 305 7.57 -8.50 16.32
C LYS A 305 7.40 -8.35 17.84
N PHE A 306 8.31 -7.63 18.51
CA PHE A 306 8.24 -7.35 19.95
C PHE A 306 8.17 -5.84 20.19
N ASP A 307 7.36 -5.42 21.14
CA ASP A 307 7.28 -4.02 21.55
C ASP A 307 8.58 -3.57 22.20
N GLY A 308 9.16 -2.50 21.64
CA GLY A 308 10.46 -1.96 22.05
C GLY A 308 10.88 -0.79 21.15
N PRO A 309 11.91 -0.03 21.54
CA PRO A 309 12.29 1.24 20.90
C PRO A 309 12.75 1.10 19.43
N LEU A 310 13.04 -0.12 18.98
CA LEU A 310 13.54 -0.41 17.64
C LEU A 310 12.53 -1.15 16.75
N ARG A 311 11.29 -1.36 17.21
CA ARG A 311 10.24 -2.10 16.48
C ARG A 311 9.94 -1.44 15.13
N THR A 312 9.50 -0.18 15.17
CA THR A 312 9.19 0.65 14.00
C THR A 312 10.38 0.80 13.04
N ARG A 313 11.59 1.06 13.56
CA ARG A 313 12.81 1.17 12.74
C ARG A 313 13.12 -0.15 12.02
N SER A 314 13.02 -1.28 12.71
CA SER A 314 13.24 -2.60 12.13
C SER A 314 12.21 -2.95 11.05
N ILE A 315 10.96 -2.55 11.21
CA ILE A 315 9.89 -2.70 10.21
C ILE A 315 10.23 -1.93 8.92
N PHE A 316 10.64 -0.66 9.03
CA PHE A 316 11.00 0.14 7.84
C PHE A 316 12.27 -0.37 7.14
N GLN A 317 13.28 -0.79 7.90
CA GLN A 317 14.48 -1.40 7.31
C GLN A 317 14.15 -2.70 6.57
N LEU A 318 13.23 -3.52 7.10
CA LEU A 318 12.74 -4.69 6.39
C LEU A 318 11.93 -4.33 5.13
N SER A 319 11.05 -3.33 5.17
CA SER A 319 10.30 -2.89 3.97
C SER A 319 11.22 -2.43 2.84
N ASN A 320 12.27 -1.67 3.20
CA ASN A 320 13.34 -1.28 2.27
C ASN A 320 14.05 -2.50 1.67
N LYS A 321 14.33 -3.55 2.46
CA LYS A 321 14.94 -4.81 1.98
C LYS A 321 13.99 -5.65 1.11
N TYR A 322 12.72 -5.79 1.47
CA TYR A 322 11.71 -6.48 0.65
C TYR A 322 11.42 -5.76 -0.68
N SER A 323 11.72 -4.46 -0.74
CA SER A 323 11.63 -3.67 -1.96
C SER A 323 12.90 -3.77 -2.80
N ALA A 324 14.09 -3.51 -2.22
CA ALA A 324 15.36 -3.41 -2.94
C ALA A 324 16.01 -4.76 -3.29
N ASP A 325 15.98 -5.74 -2.37
CA ASP A 325 16.54 -7.07 -2.59
C ASP A 325 15.50 -8.06 -3.18
N GLY A 326 14.28 -7.58 -3.48
CA GLY A 326 13.18 -8.38 -4.06
C GLY A 326 12.58 -9.44 -3.14
N LEU A 327 13.03 -9.51 -1.87
CA LEU A 327 12.65 -10.52 -0.90
C LEU A 327 11.14 -10.50 -0.57
N SER A 328 10.61 -11.68 -0.21
CA SER A 328 9.25 -11.83 0.30
C SER A 328 9.16 -11.41 1.77
N PRO A 329 8.14 -10.62 2.18
CA PRO A 329 7.89 -10.32 3.58
C PRO A 329 7.57 -11.56 4.43
N TYR A 330 7.87 -11.51 5.73
CA TYR A 330 7.52 -12.59 6.66
C TYR A 330 6.00 -12.67 6.91
N PRO A 331 5.47 -13.85 7.31
CA PRO A 331 4.06 -14.00 7.69
C PRO A 331 3.72 -13.13 8.92
N GLY A 332 2.80 -12.17 8.74
CA GLY A 332 2.42 -11.18 9.77
C GLY A 332 2.98 -9.77 9.54
N PHE A 333 3.88 -9.53 8.58
CA PHE A 333 4.51 -8.21 8.38
C PHE A 333 3.49 -7.08 8.10
N SER A 334 2.37 -7.39 7.45
CA SER A 334 1.28 -6.41 7.25
C SER A 334 0.53 -6.09 8.54
N ASP A 335 0.45 -7.04 9.47
CA ASP A 335 -0.22 -6.87 10.76
C ASP A 335 0.67 -6.08 11.73
N ASP A 336 1.99 -6.30 11.68
CA ASP A 336 2.98 -5.46 12.37
C ASP A 336 2.98 -4.01 11.87
N LEU A 337 2.90 -3.78 10.55
CA LEU A 337 2.72 -2.43 9.99
C LEU A 337 1.39 -1.79 10.44
N ASN A 338 0.27 -2.51 10.37
CA ASN A 338 -1.02 -2.03 10.87
C ASN A 338 -0.98 -1.75 12.39
N SER A 339 -0.24 -2.54 13.16
CA SER A 339 -0.03 -2.36 14.61
C SER A 339 0.74 -1.07 14.91
N VAL A 340 1.83 -0.78 14.18
CA VAL A 340 2.53 0.51 14.29
C VAL A 340 1.63 1.68 13.89
N ALA A 341 0.86 1.56 12.81
CA ALA A 341 -0.07 2.60 12.37
C ALA A 341 -1.11 2.95 13.46
N GLN A 342 -1.64 1.95 14.17
CA GLN A 342 -2.57 2.16 15.28
C GLN A 342 -1.88 2.70 16.54
N GLN A 343 -0.73 2.14 16.91
CA GLN A 343 0.02 2.52 18.13
C GLN A 343 0.55 3.96 18.09
N TYR A 344 0.94 4.44 16.91
CA TYR A 344 1.49 5.78 16.68
C TYR A 344 0.52 6.70 15.91
N SER A 345 -0.78 6.43 15.99
CA SER A 345 -1.84 7.19 15.31
C SER A 345 -1.67 8.71 15.49
N GLY A 346 -1.72 9.45 14.38
CA GLY A 346 -1.51 10.90 14.34
C GLY A 346 -0.03 11.36 14.33
N LYS A 347 0.94 10.44 14.36
CA LYS A 347 2.38 10.72 14.22
C LYS A 347 2.94 10.23 12.89
N ASP A 348 4.14 10.69 12.55
CA ASP A 348 4.80 10.35 11.28
C ASP A 348 5.14 8.86 11.16
N GLU A 349 5.38 8.14 12.27
CA GLU A 349 5.55 6.69 12.25
C GLU A 349 4.30 5.97 11.68
N SER A 350 3.10 6.48 11.99
CA SER A 350 1.84 5.90 11.49
C SER A 350 1.60 6.22 10.02
N ARG A 351 1.95 7.44 9.57
CA ARG A 351 1.97 7.81 8.15
C ARG A 351 2.91 6.88 7.38
N MET A 352 4.16 6.75 7.82
CA MET A 352 5.16 5.88 7.18
C MET A 352 4.72 4.41 7.15
N ALA A 353 4.18 3.87 8.24
CA ALA A 353 3.66 2.49 8.28
C ALA A 353 2.48 2.27 7.31
N SER A 354 1.62 3.28 7.17
CA SER A 354 0.51 3.26 6.22
C SER A 354 0.98 3.32 4.76
N LEU A 355 2.00 4.14 4.46
CA LEU A 355 2.63 4.21 3.14
C LEU A 355 3.29 2.89 2.74
N GLU A 356 4.00 2.22 3.65
CA GLU A 356 4.58 0.90 3.38
C GLU A 356 3.51 -0.19 3.23
N THR A 357 2.42 -0.11 4.00
CA THR A 357 1.26 -1.02 3.83
C THR A 357 0.58 -0.83 2.48
N ILE A 358 0.43 0.42 2.01
CA ILE A 358 -0.09 0.74 0.67
C ILE A 358 0.77 0.08 -0.42
N LYS A 359 2.11 0.21 -0.33
CA LYS A 359 3.06 -0.43 -1.25
C LYS A 359 2.94 -1.96 -1.22
N LEU A 360 2.81 -2.56 -0.04
CA LEU A 360 2.64 -4.00 0.15
C LEU A 360 1.34 -4.51 -0.49
N TYR A 361 0.22 -3.81 -0.27
CA TYR A 361 -1.07 -4.12 -0.89
C TYR A 361 -1.00 -4.00 -2.42
N LEU A 362 -0.34 -2.98 -2.98
CA LEU A 362 -0.12 -2.84 -4.43
C LEU A 362 0.75 -3.98 -5.01
N LYS A 363 1.82 -4.38 -4.32
CA LYS A 363 2.68 -5.53 -4.69
C LYS A 363 1.91 -6.85 -4.68
N ASN A 364 0.92 -6.98 -3.80
CA ASN A 364 0.03 -8.15 -3.70
C ASN A 364 -1.21 -8.07 -4.62
N GLY A 365 -1.43 -6.96 -5.33
CA GLY A 365 -2.59 -6.75 -6.22
C GLY A 365 -3.87 -6.24 -5.52
N SER A 366 -3.82 -5.95 -4.23
CA SER A 366 -4.93 -5.50 -3.38
C SER A 366 -5.20 -3.99 -3.49
N ALA A 367 -5.22 -3.43 -4.70
CA ALA A 367 -5.30 -1.98 -4.93
C ALA A 367 -6.54 -1.30 -4.29
N THR A 368 -7.66 -2.01 -4.17
CA THR A 368 -8.86 -1.54 -3.43
C THR A 368 -8.56 -1.25 -1.95
N GLU A 369 -7.72 -2.07 -1.29
CA GLU A 369 -7.32 -1.82 0.10
C GLU A 369 -6.28 -0.68 0.19
N SER A 370 -5.42 -0.53 -0.82
CA SER A 370 -4.54 0.64 -0.95
C SER A 370 -5.32 1.96 -1.03
N ILE A 371 -6.41 2.00 -1.82
CA ILE A 371 -7.30 3.18 -1.93
C ILE A 371 -7.98 3.47 -0.58
N LYS A 372 -8.58 2.45 0.07
CA LYS A 372 -9.23 2.61 1.38
C LYS A 372 -8.25 3.13 2.44
N LEU A 373 -7.04 2.59 2.48
CA LEU A 373 -6.02 3.00 3.45
C LEU A 373 -5.53 4.43 3.18
N ALA A 374 -5.24 4.78 1.92
CA ALA A 374 -4.88 6.14 1.53
C ALA A 374 -5.95 7.17 1.91
N LYS A 375 -7.24 6.84 1.73
CA LYS A 375 -8.37 7.71 2.13
C LYS A 375 -8.60 7.81 3.64
N ARG A 376 -8.04 6.90 4.45
CA ARG A 376 -8.19 6.89 5.91
C ARG A 376 -7.08 7.67 6.61
N GLU A 377 -5.86 7.60 6.07
CA GLU A 377 -4.64 8.07 6.74
C GLU A 377 -4.09 9.39 6.18
N LEU A 378 -4.51 9.79 4.96
CA LEU A 378 -4.02 10.98 4.27
C LEU A 378 -5.17 11.96 4.02
N SER A 379 -5.04 13.17 4.56
CA SER A 379 -5.97 14.28 4.36
C SER A 379 -5.99 14.71 2.89
N ILE A 380 -7.09 15.36 2.47
CA ILE A 380 -7.24 15.84 1.09
C ILE A 380 -6.09 16.78 0.69
N ASP A 381 -5.62 17.59 1.64
CA ASP A 381 -4.62 18.64 1.50
C ASP A 381 -3.16 18.16 1.72
N ASP A 382 -2.94 16.90 2.12
CA ASP A 382 -1.60 16.37 2.38
C ASP A 382 -0.79 16.26 1.08
N PRO A 383 0.40 16.89 0.95
CA PRO A 383 1.20 16.84 -0.27
C PRO A 383 1.57 15.41 -0.72
N GLU A 384 1.78 14.51 0.24
CA GLU A 384 2.09 13.10 -0.01
C GLU A 384 0.93 12.34 -0.66
N ARG A 385 -0.32 12.79 -0.47
CA ARG A 385 -1.51 12.14 -1.02
C ARG A 385 -1.46 12.10 -2.55
N VAL A 386 -0.95 13.13 -3.21
CA VAL A 386 -0.82 13.14 -4.69
C VAL A 386 0.19 12.09 -5.16
N ALA A 387 1.30 11.91 -4.46
CA ALA A 387 2.28 10.87 -4.77
C ALA A 387 1.71 9.45 -4.57
N VAL A 388 0.90 9.26 -3.51
CA VAL A 388 0.21 7.99 -3.22
C VAL A 388 -0.89 7.67 -4.23
N VAL A 389 -1.72 8.65 -4.59
CA VAL A 389 -2.76 8.49 -5.62
C VAL A 389 -2.10 8.16 -6.98
N THR A 390 -0.97 8.79 -7.31
CA THR A 390 -0.17 8.47 -8.51
C THR A 390 0.34 7.03 -8.47
N LEU A 391 0.99 6.60 -7.38
CA LEU A 391 1.51 5.24 -7.23
C LEU A 391 0.43 4.15 -7.37
N ILE A 392 -0.78 4.42 -6.85
CA ILE A 392 -1.94 3.53 -6.98
C ILE A 392 -2.45 3.54 -8.44
N ALA A 393 -2.55 4.71 -9.08
CA ALA A 393 -3.00 4.85 -10.46
C ALA A 393 -2.08 4.15 -11.45
N ASP A 394 -0.75 4.29 -11.31
CA ASP A 394 0.24 3.64 -12.18
C ASP A 394 0.12 2.11 -12.14
N GLN A 395 -0.03 1.54 -10.95
CA GLN A 395 -0.20 0.09 -10.78
C GLN A 395 -1.54 -0.41 -11.35
N ILE A 396 -2.60 0.39 -11.26
CA ILE A 396 -3.89 0.09 -11.91
C ILE A 396 -3.75 0.19 -13.43
N LEU A 397 -3.10 1.23 -13.96
CA LEU A 397 -2.86 1.42 -15.39
C LEU A 397 -2.06 0.27 -16.01
N ILE A 398 -1.03 -0.23 -15.30
CA ILE A 398 -0.30 -1.45 -15.67
C ILE A 398 -1.23 -2.68 -15.71
N GLY A 399 -2.13 -2.81 -14.74
CA GLY A 399 -3.08 -3.92 -14.66
C GLY A 399 -4.17 -3.90 -15.74
N LEU A 400 -4.70 -2.72 -16.09
CA LEU A 400 -5.69 -2.51 -17.16
C LEU A 400 -5.09 -2.91 -18.53
N ASN A 401 -3.85 -2.50 -18.78
CA ASN A 401 -3.11 -2.77 -20.02
C ASN A 401 -2.48 -4.18 -20.10
N ASP A 402 -2.53 -4.99 -19.02
CA ASP A 402 -2.02 -6.36 -19.05
C ASP A 402 -2.83 -7.25 -20.02
N LYS A 403 -2.16 -8.25 -20.60
CA LYS A 403 -2.78 -9.21 -21.54
C LYS A 403 -3.61 -10.30 -20.85
N LYS A 404 -3.49 -10.46 -19.52
CA LYS A 404 -4.23 -11.45 -18.73
C LYS A 404 -5.54 -10.86 -18.19
N ASN A 405 -6.67 -11.38 -18.66
CA ASN A 405 -8.01 -10.92 -18.26
C ASN A 405 -8.22 -10.87 -16.73
N SER A 406 -7.64 -11.79 -15.95
CA SER A 406 -7.74 -11.78 -14.48
C SER A 406 -7.10 -10.54 -13.82
N LYS A 407 -5.95 -10.09 -14.31
CA LYS A 407 -5.32 -8.83 -13.86
C LYS A 407 -6.15 -7.63 -14.30
N ARG A 408 -6.62 -7.62 -15.54
CA ARG A 408 -7.44 -6.55 -16.11
C ARG A 408 -8.75 -6.36 -15.35
N ILE A 409 -9.43 -7.46 -14.98
CA ILE A 409 -10.60 -7.44 -14.09
C ILE A 409 -10.25 -6.87 -12.72
N GLY A 410 -9.15 -7.32 -12.10
CA GLY A 410 -8.71 -6.80 -10.80
C GLY A 410 -8.44 -5.29 -10.81
N ALA A 411 -7.77 -4.80 -11.85
CA ALA A 411 -7.49 -3.37 -12.02
C ALA A 411 -8.74 -2.55 -12.35
N LEU A 412 -9.64 -3.07 -13.21
CA LEU A 412 -10.91 -2.42 -13.54
C LEU A 412 -11.83 -2.32 -12.30
N ASN A 413 -11.88 -3.36 -11.47
CA ASN A 413 -12.58 -3.35 -10.19
C ASN A 413 -11.95 -2.33 -9.21
N ALA A 414 -10.62 -2.18 -9.20
CA ALA A 414 -9.94 -1.20 -8.35
C ALA A 414 -10.19 0.26 -8.80
N TYR A 415 -10.25 0.51 -10.12
CA TYR A 415 -10.65 1.83 -10.65
C TYR A 415 -12.13 2.14 -10.35
N LEU A 416 -13.05 1.20 -10.61
CA LEU A 416 -14.49 1.39 -10.41
C LEU A 416 -14.91 1.42 -8.93
N PHE A 417 -14.07 0.95 -8.01
CA PHE A 417 -14.34 1.02 -6.58
C PHE A 417 -14.45 2.47 -6.07
N ASP A 418 -13.62 3.38 -6.60
CA ASP A 418 -13.67 4.81 -6.29
C ASP A 418 -12.91 5.60 -7.38
N SER A 419 -13.57 5.86 -8.52
CA SER A 419 -12.98 6.65 -9.61
C SER A 419 -12.70 8.11 -9.19
N GLY A 420 -13.48 8.65 -8.24
CA GLY A 420 -13.30 9.99 -7.69
C GLY A 420 -12.00 10.17 -6.91
N PHE A 421 -11.40 9.08 -6.40
CA PHE A 421 -10.08 9.09 -5.75
C PHE A 421 -8.97 9.65 -6.66
N PHE A 422 -9.08 9.43 -7.98
CA PHE A 422 -8.06 9.82 -8.97
C PHE A 422 -8.21 11.25 -9.50
N ASN A 423 -9.29 11.96 -9.15
CA ASN A 423 -9.54 13.35 -9.57
C ASN A 423 -8.37 14.35 -9.36
N PRO A 424 -7.49 14.22 -8.34
CA PRO A 424 -6.32 15.09 -8.21
C PRO A 424 -5.23 14.91 -9.30
N LEU A 425 -5.29 13.84 -10.10
CA LEU A 425 -4.26 13.53 -11.10
C LEU A 425 -4.55 14.19 -12.45
N LYS A 426 -3.55 14.88 -13.00
CA LYS A 426 -3.56 15.37 -14.39
C LYS A 426 -3.69 14.22 -15.42
N THR A 427 -3.18 13.04 -15.08
CA THR A 427 -3.24 11.81 -15.89
C THR A 427 -4.53 11.01 -15.71
N HIS A 428 -5.52 11.50 -14.93
CA HIS A 428 -6.78 10.75 -14.71
C HIS A 428 -7.49 10.41 -16.04
N ALA A 429 -7.46 11.31 -17.04
CA ALA A 429 -8.04 11.04 -18.36
C ALA A 429 -7.44 9.79 -19.06
N GLU A 430 -6.14 9.54 -18.90
CA GLU A 430 -5.47 8.36 -19.46
C GLU A 430 -5.92 7.09 -18.73
N LEU A 431 -6.10 7.16 -17.40
CA LEU A 431 -6.62 6.07 -16.59
C LEU A 431 -8.09 5.75 -16.95
N LYS A 432 -8.94 6.76 -17.20
CA LYS A 432 -10.30 6.58 -17.72
C LYS A 432 -10.32 5.88 -19.07
N HIS A 433 -9.46 6.30 -20.00
CA HIS A 433 -9.37 5.72 -21.33
C HIS A 433 -8.91 4.25 -21.27
N ALA A 434 -7.89 3.95 -20.46
CA ALA A 434 -7.43 2.58 -20.23
C ALA A 434 -8.49 1.70 -19.56
N ALA A 435 -9.30 2.24 -18.66
CA ALA A 435 -10.42 1.53 -18.05
C ALA A 435 -11.52 1.19 -19.07
N LEU A 436 -11.80 2.10 -20.01
CA LEU A 436 -12.77 1.90 -21.09
C LEU A 436 -12.32 0.83 -22.09
N GLU A 437 -11.08 0.90 -22.57
CA GLU A 437 -10.48 -0.13 -23.42
C GLU A 437 -10.44 -1.49 -22.70
N ALA A 438 -10.13 -1.50 -21.39
CA ALA A 438 -10.16 -2.71 -20.59
C ALA A 438 -11.55 -3.34 -20.47
N ALA A 439 -12.60 -2.53 -20.23
CA ALA A 439 -13.99 -2.98 -20.18
C ALA A 439 -14.47 -3.53 -21.53
N LEU A 440 -14.16 -2.83 -22.63
CA LEU A 440 -14.41 -3.30 -24.00
C LEU A 440 -13.73 -4.65 -24.28
N ALA A 441 -12.45 -4.77 -23.95
CA ALA A 441 -11.65 -5.98 -24.17
C ALA A 441 -11.97 -7.14 -23.20
N LEU A 442 -12.82 -6.92 -22.20
CA LEU A 442 -13.41 -7.94 -21.32
C LEU A 442 -14.85 -8.30 -21.70
N ASN A 443 -15.42 -7.68 -22.74
CA ASN A 443 -16.84 -7.79 -23.11
C ASN A 443 -17.82 -7.37 -21.98
N LEU A 444 -17.44 -6.31 -21.25
CA LEU A 444 -18.25 -5.62 -20.24
C LEU A 444 -18.59 -4.18 -20.69
N PRO A 445 -19.15 -3.97 -21.90
CA PRO A 445 -19.41 -2.65 -22.46
C PRO A 445 -20.34 -1.78 -21.60
N GLU A 446 -21.22 -2.39 -20.80
CA GLU A 446 -22.11 -1.74 -19.84
C GLU A 446 -21.37 -0.85 -18.82
N LEU A 447 -20.09 -1.12 -18.54
CA LEU A 447 -19.28 -0.32 -17.62
C LEU A 447 -18.82 1.01 -18.25
N GLY A 448 -18.93 1.20 -19.58
CA GLY A 448 -18.50 2.43 -20.25
C GLY A 448 -19.17 3.70 -19.69
N GLY A 449 -20.47 3.63 -19.37
CA GLY A 449 -21.23 4.71 -18.74
C GLY A 449 -21.02 4.87 -17.23
N GLN A 450 -20.20 4.02 -16.60
CA GLN A 450 -19.71 4.20 -15.22
C GLN A 450 -18.29 4.80 -15.21
N ILE A 451 -17.55 4.64 -16.30
CA ILE A 451 -16.18 5.14 -16.47
C ILE A 451 -16.19 6.62 -16.90
N TYR A 452 -17.09 6.98 -17.81
CA TYR A 452 -17.37 8.35 -18.24
C TYR A 452 -18.84 8.68 -17.97
N LEU A 453 -19.08 9.78 -17.25
CA LEU A 453 -20.42 10.34 -17.07
C LEU A 453 -20.82 11.14 -18.31
N ASP A 454 -22.13 11.23 -18.61
CA ASP A 454 -22.61 11.94 -19.80
C ASP A 454 -22.24 13.44 -19.80
N GLU A 455 -22.12 14.03 -18.61
CA GLU A 455 -21.68 15.42 -18.38
C GLU A 455 -20.21 15.67 -18.76
N GLU A 456 -19.37 14.62 -18.80
CA GLU A 456 -17.94 14.76 -19.14
C GLU A 456 -17.67 14.74 -20.65
N ILE A 457 -18.64 14.31 -21.46
CA ILE A 457 -18.44 13.95 -22.89
C ILE A 457 -17.97 15.15 -23.72
N GLU A 458 -18.44 16.37 -23.43
CA GLU A 458 -18.04 17.59 -24.14
C GLU A 458 -16.55 17.94 -23.98
N SER A 459 -15.88 17.40 -22.96
CA SER A 459 -14.44 17.62 -22.70
C SER A 459 -13.51 16.57 -23.35
N LEU A 460 -14.07 15.53 -23.96
CA LEU A 460 -13.31 14.38 -24.46
C LEU A 460 -12.73 14.59 -25.86
N ASP A 461 -11.61 13.93 -26.14
CA ASP A 461 -11.08 13.85 -27.50
C ASP A 461 -11.95 12.93 -28.40
N GLN A 462 -11.85 13.13 -29.71
CA GLN A 462 -12.67 12.42 -30.69
C GLN A 462 -12.48 10.89 -30.69
N ASN A 463 -11.30 10.38 -30.29
CA ASN A 463 -11.07 8.94 -30.17
C ASN A 463 -11.74 8.40 -28.89
N SER A 464 -11.63 9.09 -27.75
CA SER A 464 -12.37 8.72 -26.53
C SER A 464 -13.88 8.76 -26.74
N ILE A 465 -14.42 9.78 -27.42
CA ILE A 465 -15.86 9.84 -27.79
C ILE A 465 -16.25 8.65 -28.66
N LYS A 466 -15.45 8.32 -29.69
CA LYS A 466 -15.69 7.16 -30.55
C LYS A 466 -15.69 5.86 -29.75
N ARG A 467 -14.73 5.65 -28.85
CA ARG A 467 -14.64 4.41 -28.03
C ARG A 467 -15.76 4.33 -26.98
N LEU A 468 -16.19 5.45 -26.40
CA LEU A 468 -17.34 5.48 -25.51
C LEU A 468 -18.64 5.16 -26.27
N THR A 469 -18.79 5.68 -27.48
CA THR A 469 -19.95 5.39 -28.35
C THR A 469 -19.97 3.92 -28.78
N LEU A 470 -18.80 3.32 -29.05
CA LEU A 470 -18.66 1.88 -29.32
C LEU A 470 -19.05 1.03 -28.10
N ALA A 471 -18.68 1.44 -26.88
CA ALA A 471 -19.12 0.78 -25.66
C ALA A 471 -20.64 0.89 -25.47
N LYS A 472 -21.22 2.08 -25.60
CA LYS A 472 -22.68 2.29 -25.53
C LYS A 472 -23.43 1.47 -26.58
N MET A 473 -22.89 1.34 -27.80
CA MET A 473 -23.45 0.49 -28.86
C MET A 473 -23.40 -1.00 -28.52
N LYS A 474 -22.24 -1.52 -28.06
CA LYS A 474 -22.11 -2.93 -27.65
C LYS A 474 -22.99 -3.26 -26.44
N ALA A 475 -23.16 -2.33 -25.50
CA ALA A 475 -24.09 -2.47 -24.38
C ALA A 475 -25.55 -2.52 -24.86
N ALA A 476 -25.95 -1.62 -25.78
CA ALA A 476 -27.30 -1.62 -26.35
C ALA A 476 -27.63 -2.93 -27.10
N ARG A 477 -26.70 -3.47 -27.91
CA ARG A 477 -26.89 -4.80 -28.53
C ARG A 477 -27.02 -5.90 -27.48
N LYS A 478 -26.18 -5.90 -26.44
CA LYS A 478 -26.23 -6.86 -25.33
C LYS A 478 -27.54 -6.82 -24.53
N SER A 479 -28.27 -5.69 -24.57
CA SER A 479 -29.64 -5.55 -24.03
C SER A 479 -30.77 -5.70 -25.07
N GLY A 480 -30.46 -5.97 -26.33
CA GLY A 480 -31.45 -6.12 -27.42
C GLY A 480 -32.04 -4.81 -27.97
N ASP A 481 -31.49 -3.65 -27.60
CA ASP A 481 -32.02 -2.32 -27.95
C ASP A 481 -31.45 -1.84 -29.29
N VAL A 482 -32.01 -2.37 -30.38
CA VAL A 482 -31.52 -2.10 -31.75
C VAL A 482 -31.73 -0.64 -32.18
N GLU A 483 -32.73 0.08 -31.67
CA GLU A 483 -32.89 1.50 -31.96
C GLU A 483 -31.75 2.33 -31.37
N LYS A 484 -31.29 2.04 -30.14
CA LYS A 484 -30.06 2.64 -29.62
C LYS A 484 -28.82 2.26 -30.44
N VAL A 485 -28.73 1.01 -30.93
CA VAL A 485 -27.63 0.58 -31.81
C VAL A 485 -27.60 1.41 -33.12
N ILE A 486 -28.76 1.65 -33.74
CA ILE A 486 -28.90 2.50 -34.94
C ILE A 486 -28.46 3.94 -34.64
N VAL A 487 -28.93 4.51 -33.52
CA VAL A 487 -28.57 5.87 -33.10
C VAL A 487 -27.06 6.01 -32.88
N PHE A 488 -26.43 5.10 -32.13
CA PHE A 488 -24.98 5.16 -31.87
C PHE A 488 -24.11 4.94 -33.12
N ALA A 489 -24.56 4.09 -34.06
CA ALA A 489 -23.87 3.92 -35.33
C ALA A 489 -24.02 5.11 -36.30
N SER A 490 -25.01 5.99 -36.09
CA SER A 490 -25.38 7.02 -37.06
C SER A 490 -24.27 8.03 -37.39
N GLY A 491 -23.38 8.31 -36.43
CA GLY A 491 -22.20 9.19 -36.60
C GLY A 491 -20.92 8.47 -37.05
N TYR A 492 -20.93 7.13 -37.13
CA TYR A 492 -19.74 6.30 -37.40
C TYR A 492 -19.99 5.26 -38.50
N LYS A 493 -20.90 5.54 -39.45
CA LYS A 493 -21.34 4.60 -40.49
C LYS A 493 -20.22 4.03 -41.37
N ASP A 494 -19.19 4.83 -41.62
CA ASP A 494 -18.03 4.46 -42.43
C ASP A 494 -16.97 3.64 -41.66
N ASP A 495 -17.16 3.45 -40.35
CA ASP A 495 -16.28 2.62 -39.54
C ASP A 495 -16.67 1.13 -39.61
N ILE A 496 -15.69 0.26 -39.79
CA ILE A 496 -15.88 -1.19 -39.99
C ILE A 496 -16.43 -1.87 -38.73
N GLU A 497 -16.04 -1.43 -37.52
CA GLU A 497 -16.49 -2.01 -36.27
C GLU A 497 -17.95 -1.61 -35.98
N PHE A 498 -18.30 -0.34 -36.18
CA PHE A 498 -19.68 0.14 -36.04
C PHE A 498 -20.62 -0.44 -37.10
N SER A 499 -20.25 -0.37 -38.38
CA SER A 499 -21.08 -0.92 -39.47
C SER A 499 -21.30 -2.43 -39.31
N GLY A 500 -20.27 -3.19 -38.94
CA GLY A 500 -20.38 -4.62 -38.61
C GLY A 500 -21.40 -4.90 -37.50
N LEU A 501 -21.27 -4.24 -36.35
CA LEU A 501 -22.19 -4.41 -35.22
C LEU A 501 -23.63 -4.01 -35.56
N LEU A 502 -23.82 -2.97 -36.39
CA LEU A 502 -25.14 -2.53 -36.85
C LEU A 502 -25.79 -3.57 -37.76
N ILE A 503 -25.05 -4.07 -38.76
CA ILE A 503 -25.52 -5.11 -39.69
C ILE A 503 -25.96 -6.36 -38.92
N GLU A 504 -25.13 -6.84 -38.00
CA GLU A 504 -25.45 -8.01 -37.18
C GLU A 504 -26.72 -7.81 -36.33
N SER A 505 -26.86 -6.66 -35.67
CA SER A 505 -28.02 -6.35 -34.82
C SER A 505 -29.34 -6.25 -35.60
N LEU A 506 -29.27 -5.76 -36.85
CA LEU A 506 -30.43 -5.70 -37.75
C LEU A 506 -30.83 -7.10 -38.24
N VAL A 507 -29.87 -7.98 -38.55
CA VAL A 507 -30.16 -9.39 -38.91
C VAL A 507 -30.74 -10.15 -37.72
N GLU A 508 -30.17 -9.98 -36.51
CA GLU A 508 -30.66 -10.60 -35.27
C GLU A 508 -32.12 -10.22 -34.94
N THR A 509 -32.61 -9.08 -35.46
CA THR A 509 -33.99 -8.61 -35.29
C THR A 509 -34.85 -8.69 -36.56
N GLY A 510 -34.41 -9.44 -37.58
CA GLY A 510 -35.18 -9.69 -38.81
C GLY A 510 -35.25 -8.52 -39.79
N ARG A 511 -34.53 -7.43 -39.55
CA ARG A 511 -34.44 -6.23 -40.39
C ARG A 511 -33.38 -6.38 -41.49
N SER A 512 -33.31 -7.56 -42.10
CA SER A 512 -32.27 -7.92 -43.09
C SER A 512 -32.26 -6.99 -44.31
N GLN A 513 -33.40 -6.39 -44.68
CA GLN A 513 -33.46 -5.40 -45.75
C GLN A 513 -32.73 -4.10 -45.40
N ASP A 514 -32.84 -3.61 -44.15
CA ASP A 514 -32.09 -2.43 -43.69
C ASP A 514 -30.58 -2.73 -43.69
N ALA A 515 -30.19 -3.93 -43.24
CA ALA A 515 -28.81 -4.40 -43.29
C ALA A 515 -28.27 -4.46 -44.74
N ILE A 516 -29.06 -4.95 -45.69
CA ILE A 516 -28.72 -4.97 -47.12
C ILE A 516 -28.52 -3.55 -47.68
N GLN A 517 -29.33 -2.56 -47.28
CA GLN A 517 -29.12 -1.16 -47.71
C GLN A 517 -27.83 -0.57 -47.15
N ILE A 518 -27.50 -0.85 -45.88
CA ILE A 518 -26.23 -0.40 -45.27
C ILE A 518 -25.03 -1.01 -45.99
N VAL A 519 -25.05 -2.31 -46.30
CA VAL A 519 -23.97 -2.96 -47.05
C VAL A 519 -23.90 -2.45 -48.50
N LYS A 520 -25.03 -2.10 -49.13
CA LYS A 520 -25.07 -1.45 -50.46
C LYS A 520 -24.43 -0.05 -50.46
N ALA A 521 -24.32 0.62 -49.31
CA ALA A 521 -23.59 1.88 -49.17
C ALA A 521 -22.07 1.72 -48.93
N MET A 522 -21.58 0.53 -48.55
CA MET A 522 -20.15 0.29 -48.36
C MET A 522 -19.36 0.42 -49.67
N PRO A 523 -18.04 0.72 -49.64
CA PRO A 523 -17.19 0.73 -50.83
C PRO A 523 -17.27 -0.58 -51.64
N HIS A 524 -17.18 -0.48 -52.98
CA HIS A 524 -17.16 -1.66 -53.84
C HIS A 524 -15.87 -2.46 -53.65
N GLY A 525 -16.01 -3.74 -53.27
CA GLY A 525 -14.90 -4.65 -53.05
C GLY A 525 -15.34 -6.00 -52.48
N PRO A 526 -14.41 -6.96 -52.30
CA PRO A 526 -14.73 -8.33 -51.87
C PRO A 526 -15.56 -8.41 -50.58
N GLU A 527 -15.26 -7.58 -49.58
CA GLU A 527 -16.00 -7.62 -48.30
C GLU A 527 -17.48 -7.25 -48.47
N ARG A 528 -17.79 -6.21 -49.27
CA ARG A 528 -19.17 -5.82 -49.59
C ARG A 528 -19.88 -6.94 -50.36
N PHE A 529 -19.26 -7.51 -51.40
CA PHE A 529 -19.86 -8.60 -52.16
C PHE A 529 -20.14 -9.82 -51.29
N LYS A 530 -19.22 -10.18 -50.38
CA LYS A 530 -19.43 -11.26 -49.41
C LYS A 530 -20.59 -10.96 -48.46
N LYS A 531 -20.61 -9.78 -47.83
CA LYS A 531 -21.68 -9.40 -46.89
C LYS A 531 -23.06 -9.38 -47.59
N LEU A 532 -23.16 -8.88 -48.83
CA LEU A 532 -24.41 -8.95 -49.60
C LEU A 532 -24.82 -10.38 -49.91
N ALA A 533 -23.90 -11.20 -50.44
CA ALA A 533 -24.17 -12.60 -50.73
C ALA A 533 -24.63 -13.41 -49.51
N ASP A 534 -24.07 -13.15 -48.33
CA ASP A 534 -24.46 -13.84 -47.10
C ASP A 534 -25.83 -13.33 -46.57
N LEU A 535 -26.12 -12.02 -46.64
CA LEU A 535 -27.41 -11.44 -46.26
C LEU A 535 -28.56 -11.83 -47.20
N GLU A 536 -28.35 -11.73 -48.51
CA GLU A 536 -29.35 -12.01 -49.53
C GLU A 536 -29.67 -13.52 -49.57
N TRP A 537 -28.68 -14.38 -49.32
CA TRP A 537 -28.90 -15.82 -49.11
C TRP A 537 -29.74 -16.11 -47.85
N GLN A 538 -29.49 -15.41 -46.74
CA GLN A 538 -30.32 -15.54 -45.52
C GLN A 538 -31.75 -15.02 -45.73
N ALA A 539 -31.94 -14.02 -46.60
CA ALA A 539 -33.25 -13.50 -46.97
C ALA A 539 -33.99 -14.35 -48.03
N GLY A 540 -33.35 -15.38 -48.60
CA GLY A 540 -33.91 -16.21 -49.67
C GLY A 540 -33.83 -15.60 -51.08
N ASP A 541 -33.20 -14.43 -51.25
CA ASP A 541 -32.91 -13.85 -52.56
C ASP A 541 -31.65 -14.50 -53.15
N PHE A 542 -31.81 -15.74 -53.59
CA PHE A 542 -30.73 -16.51 -54.21
C PHE A 542 -30.20 -15.86 -55.50
N LYS A 543 -30.98 -14.97 -56.14
CA LYS A 543 -30.62 -14.29 -57.39
C LYS A 543 -29.66 -13.14 -57.18
N SER A 544 -29.94 -12.25 -56.24
CA SER A 544 -28.99 -11.22 -55.83
C SER A 544 -27.76 -11.86 -55.16
N ALA A 545 -27.97 -12.90 -54.34
CA ALA A 545 -26.87 -13.66 -53.74
C ALA A 545 -25.95 -14.30 -54.79
N HIS A 546 -26.49 -14.89 -55.86
CA HIS A 546 -25.68 -15.44 -56.97
C HIS A 546 -24.83 -14.36 -57.63
N SER A 547 -25.44 -13.22 -57.98
CA SER A 547 -24.75 -12.08 -58.61
C SER A 547 -23.62 -11.51 -57.74
N ASN A 548 -23.85 -11.41 -56.43
CA ASN A 548 -22.82 -10.99 -55.48
C ASN A 548 -21.73 -12.06 -55.28
N LEU A 549 -22.05 -13.36 -55.33
CA LEU A 549 -21.04 -14.44 -55.30
C LEU A 549 -20.19 -14.49 -56.57
N GLN A 550 -20.77 -14.24 -57.76
CA GLN A 550 -20.01 -14.10 -59.01
C GLN A 550 -19.06 -12.89 -58.93
N SER A 551 -19.57 -11.75 -58.45
CA SER A 551 -18.79 -10.51 -58.28
C SER A 551 -17.63 -10.71 -57.29
N LEU A 552 -17.85 -11.49 -56.22
CA LEU A 552 -16.85 -11.86 -55.24
C LEU A 552 -15.77 -12.79 -55.83
N ASP A 553 -16.16 -13.83 -56.57
CA ASP A 553 -15.21 -14.76 -57.18
C ASP A 553 -14.33 -14.07 -58.24
N TYR A 554 -14.93 -13.23 -59.08
CA TYR A 554 -14.20 -12.37 -60.02
C TYR A 554 -13.21 -11.45 -59.28
N ALA A 555 -13.65 -10.77 -58.22
CA ALA A 555 -12.79 -9.90 -57.40
C ALA A 555 -11.68 -10.66 -56.63
N MET A 556 -11.80 -11.98 -56.48
CA MET A 556 -10.77 -12.87 -55.93
C MET A 556 -9.96 -13.64 -57.00
N GLY A 557 -10.22 -13.39 -58.29
CA GLY A 557 -9.51 -13.99 -59.41
C GLY A 557 -9.83 -15.46 -59.67
N GLY A 558 -11.10 -15.86 -59.53
CA GLY A 558 -11.58 -17.23 -59.82
C GLY A 558 -11.20 -18.26 -58.75
N LYS A 559 -10.97 -17.81 -57.51
CA LYS A 559 -10.42 -18.61 -56.40
C LYS A 559 -11.41 -18.91 -55.28
N LEU A 560 -12.66 -18.46 -55.38
CA LEU A 560 -13.68 -18.68 -54.34
C LEU A 560 -14.09 -20.16 -54.27
N GLY A 561 -13.98 -20.91 -55.38
CA GLY A 561 -14.14 -22.37 -55.43
C GLY A 561 -15.48 -22.88 -54.87
N ASN A 562 -16.52 -22.06 -54.97
CA ASN A 562 -17.56 -22.05 -53.95
C ASN A 562 -18.78 -22.88 -54.34
N LYS A 563 -19.04 -23.95 -53.57
CA LYS A 563 -20.28 -24.74 -53.64
C LYS A 563 -21.53 -23.86 -53.46
N LYS A 564 -21.44 -22.77 -52.68
CA LYS A 564 -22.52 -21.77 -52.51
C LYS A 564 -22.81 -20.99 -53.79
N LEU A 565 -21.80 -20.75 -54.64
CA LEU A 565 -21.98 -20.12 -55.95
C LEU A 565 -22.67 -21.09 -56.93
N GLN A 566 -22.26 -22.36 -56.95
CA GLN A 566 -22.93 -23.39 -57.76
C GLN A 566 -24.39 -23.60 -57.33
N LEU A 567 -24.65 -23.75 -56.03
CA LEU A 567 -26.00 -23.98 -55.50
C LEU A 567 -26.93 -22.77 -55.67
N SER A 568 -26.44 -21.53 -55.56
CA SER A 568 -27.25 -20.35 -55.91
C SER A 568 -27.57 -20.32 -57.41
N GLY A 569 -26.63 -20.72 -58.29
CA GLY A 569 -26.88 -20.84 -59.72
C GLY A 569 -28.05 -21.79 -60.00
N LEU A 570 -28.00 -22.98 -59.43
CA LEU A 570 -29.09 -23.97 -59.48
C LEU A 570 -30.42 -23.37 -58.99
N LEU A 571 -30.46 -22.84 -57.76
CA LEU A 571 -31.70 -22.29 -57.18
C LEU A 571 -32.32 -21.16 -58.04
N THR A 572 -31.51 -20.38 -58.75
CA THR A 572 -31.99 -19.33 -59.68
C THR A 572 -32.42 -19.85 -61.06
N SER A 573 -31.86 -20.96 -61.52
CA SER A 573 -32.30 -21.62 -62.76
C SER A 573 -33.64 -22.34 -62.58
N VAL A 574 -33.92 -22.88 -61.38
CA VAL A 574 -35.17 -23.59 -61.07
C VAL A 574 -36.40 -22.69 -61.27
N GLU A 575 -36.33 -21.41 -60.83
CA GLU A 575 -37.42 -20.43 -61.03
C GLU A 575 -37.74 -20.15 -62.51
N THR A 576 -36.78 -20.31 -63.40
CA THR A 576 -36.90 -19.96 -64.83
C THR A 576 -37.12 -21.15 -65.75
N THR A 577 -36.73 -22.37 -65.33
CA THR A 577 -36.70 -23.55 -66.20
C THR A 577 -37.93 -24.44 -66.03
N TYR A 578 -38.39 -24.68 -64.80
CA TYR A 578 -39.50 -25.61 -64.52
C TYR A 578 -40.88 -25.10 -64.95
N SER A 579 -41.01 -23.81 -65.31
CA SER A 579 -42.21 -23.25 -65.92
C SER A 579 -42.42 -23.67 -67.38
N ASN A 580 -41.38 -24.14 -68.07
CA ASN A 580 -41.40 -24.65 -69.44
C ASN A 580 -40.98 -26.13 -69.50
N MET A 581 -41.53 -26.96 -68.61
CA MET A 581 -41.11 -28.36 -68.48
C MET A 581 -41.52 -29.19 -69.72
N ILE A 582 -40.58 -29.31 -70.67
CA ILE A 582 -40.69 -30.25 -71.78
C ILE A 582 -40.61 -31.67 -71.20
N VAL A 583 -41.69 -32.44 -71.34
CA VAL A 583 -41.65 -33.88 -71.04
C VAL A 583 -40.66 -34.53 -72.02
N PRO A 584 -39.66 -35.32 -71.56
CA PRO A 584 -38.74 -36.02 -72.45
C PRO A 584 -39.49 -36.90 -73.45
N ASN A 585 -39.27 -36.67 -74.75
CA ASN A 585 -40.01 -37.33 -75.84
C ASN A 585 -39.18 -38.43 -76.52
N SER A 586 -37.86 -38.45 -76.32
CA SER A 586 -36.96 -39.52 -76.76
C SER A 586 -36.20 -40.18 -75.59
N SER A 587 -35.54 -41.30 -75.88
CA SER A 587 -34.62 -41.95 -74.93
C SER A 587 -33.32 -41.17 -74.71
N GLU A 588 -32.96 -40.26 -75.62
CA GLU A 588 -31.79 -39.39 -75.47
C GLU A 588 -32.15 -38.20 -74.56
N ASP A 589 -33.30 -37.55 -74.80
CA ASP A 589 -33.88 -36.50 -73.92
C ASP A 589 -33.94 -36.97 -72.45
N LEU A 590 -34.36 -38.22 -72.24
CA LEU A 590 -34.55 -38.80 -70.90
C LEU A 590 -33.20 -39.17 -70.25
N GLY A 591 -32.16 -39.43 -71.06
CA GLY A 591 -30.79 -39.61 -70.60
C GLY A 591 -30.13 -38.29 -70.19
N GLU A 592 -30.30 -37.22 -70.99
CA GLU A 592 -29.85 -35.86 -70.65
C GLU A 592 -30.54 -35.37 -69.37
N PHE A 593 -31.86 -35.45 -69.29
CA PHE A 593 -32.65 -35.08 -68.10
C PHE A 593 -32.25 -35.86 -66.84
N GLN A 594 -31.88 -37.15 -66.98
CA GLN A 594 -31.36 -37.94 -65.86
C GLN A 594 -29.93 -37.52 -65.46
N SER A 595 -29.11 -37.04 -66.40
CA SER A 595 -27.79 -36.48 -66.11
C SER A 595 -27.91 -35.16 -65.34
N ASP A 596 -28.73 -34.24 -65.82
CA ASP A 596 -28.96 -32.92 -65.20
C ASP A 596 -29.42 -33.07 -63.74
N ILE A 597 -30.45 -33.90 -63.50
CA ILE A 597 -30.93 -34.20 -62.14
C ILE A 597 -29.84 -34.84 -61.27
N SER A 598 -28.98 -35.69 -61.85
CA SER A 598 -27.89 -36.32 -61.10
C SER A 598 -26.85 -35.28 -60.66
N ASP A 599 -26.49 -34.34 -61.53
CA ASP A 599 -25.53 -33.29 -61.24
C ASP A 599 -26.08 -32.21 -60.31
N ASP A 600 -27.35 -31.82 -60.44
CA ASP A 600 -28.06 -30.97 -59.46
C ASP A 600 -28.03 -31.59 -58.06
N ILE A 601 -28.35 -32.88 -57.97
CA ILE A 601 -28.28 -33.65 -56.72
C ILE A 601 -26.84 -33.72 -56.20
N ASN A 602 -25.84 -33.82 -57.07
CA ASN A 602 -24.43 -33.82 -56.67
C ASN A 602 -23.97 -32.45 -56.16
N ILE A 603 -24.40 -31.33 -56.77
CA ILE A 603 -24.14 -29.97 -56.30
C ILE A 603 -24.76 -29.76 -54.91
N ALA A 604 -26.04 -30.13 -54.75
CA ALA A 604 -26.75 -30.01 -53.47
C ALA A 604 -26.10 -30.86 -52.36
N LYS A 605 -25.76 -32.13 -52.65
CA LYS A 605 -24.99 -33.00 -51.74
C LYS A 605 -23.63 -32.42 -51.41
N ALA A 606 -22.88 -31.93 -52.39
CA ALA A 606 -21.54 -31.39 -52.19
C ALA A 606 -21.55 -30.18 -51.24
N TYR A 607 -22.56 -29.30 -51.37
CA TYR A 607 -22.82 -28.23 -50.42
C TYR A 607 -23.13 -28.78 -49.01
N LEU A 608 -24.15 -29.64 -48.88
CA LEU A 608 -24.62 -30.16 -47.59
C LEU A 608 -23.61 -31.07 -46.83
N THR A 609 -22.62 -31.64 -47.53
CA THR A 609 -21.61 -32.56 -46.94
C THR A 609 -20.24 -31.92 -46.75
N GLY A 610 -20.09 -30.62 -47.01
CA GLY A 610 -18.82 -29.93 -46.83
C GLY A 610 -18.95 -28.42 -47.02
N GLY A 611 -19.82 -27.82 -46.22
CA GLY A 611 -20.02 -26.40 -45.97
C GLY A 611 -20.37 -26.20 -44.51
#